data_AF-A0A167AVC4-F1
#
_entry.id   AF-A0A167AVC4-F1
#
_cell.length_a   1.000
_cell.length_b   1.000
_cell.length_c   1.000
_cell.angle_alpha   90.00
_cell.angle_beta   90.00
_cell.angle_gamma   90.00
#
_symmetry.space_group_name_H-M   'P 1'
#
loop_
_entity.id
_entity.type
_entity.pdbx_description
1 polymer ?
#
loop_
_entity_poly.entity_id
_entity_poly.type
_entity_poly.pdbx_seq_one_letter_code
_entity_poly.pdbx_strand_id
1 'polypeptide(L)' 'MAIPKKGSRKIVVDSVEYRWTIRSKPTYSQGAFGNNMTAAELAEKSGAVLSIAFLWGRCDNWIGNLELPVTPKDI' A
#
# COMPACT_ATOMS: atom_id res chain seq x y z
N MET A 1 5.70 13.48 4.91
CA MET A 1 6.51 12.48 4.18
C MET A 1 6.06 12.49 2.73
N ALA A 2 6.97 12.73 1.78
CA ALA A 2 6.64 12.62 0.36
C ALA A 2 6.75 11.15 -0.07
N ILE A 3 5.79 10.65 -0.84
CA ILE A 3 5.84 9.28 -1.34
C ILE A 3 6.84 9.23 -2.53
N PRO A 4 7.76 8.25 -2.58
CA PRO A 4 8.68 8.13 -3.70
C PRO A 4 7.93 7.92 -5.03
N LYS A 5 8.19 8.77 -6.03
CA LYS A 5 7.57 8.61 -7.36
C LYS A 5 8.08 7.38 -8.11
N LYS A 6 9.33 6.98 -7.88
CA LYS A 6 9.94 5.80 -8.50
C LYS A 6 9.29 4.52 -7.96
N GLY A 7 8.84 3.66 -8.87
CA GLY A 7 8.13 2.42 -8.50
C GLY A 7 6.66 2.62 -8.13
N SER A 8 6.15 3.86 -8.17
CA SER A 8 4.73 4.12 -7.98
C SER A 8 3.88 3.61 -9.16
N ARG A 9 2.60 3.40 -8.90
CA ARG A 9 1.58 3.06 -9.91
C ARG A 9 0.40 4.01 -9.74
N LYS A 10 -0.19 4.45 -10.85
CA LYS A 10 -1.45 5.19 -10.78
C LYS A 10 -2.59 4.21 -10.47
N ILE A 11 -3.49 4.63 -9.60
CA ILE A 11 -4.75 3.96 -9.30
C ILE A 11 -5.88 4.98 -9.24
N VAL A 12 -7.10 4.52 -9.45
CA VAL A 12 -8.31 5.33 -9.31
C VAL A 12 -9.18 4.67 -8.26
N VAL A 13 -9.53 5.42 -7.22
CA VAL A 13 -10.43 4.97 -6.15
C VAL A 13 -11.51 6.02 -6.01
N ASP A 14 -12.78 5.63 -6.15
CA ASP A 14 -13.93 6.54 -6.10
C ASP A 14 -13.78 7.77 -7.01
N SER A 15 -13.31 7.55 -8.24
CA SER A 15 -13.01 8.60 -9.23
C SER A 15 -11.88 9.57 -8.84
N VAL A 16 -11.13 9.30 -7.78
CA VAL A 16 -9.96 10.08 -7.37
C VAL A 16 -8.66 9.39 -7.79
N GLU A 17 -7.77 10.11 -8.48
CA GLU A 17 -6.46 9.59 -8.86
C GLU A 17 -5.47 9.61 -7.69
N TYR A 18 -4.88 8.45 -7.41
CA TYR A 18 -3.78 8.31 -6.46
C TYR A 18 -2.53 7.70 -7.13
N ARG A 19 -1.37 7.97 -6.54
CA ARG A 19 -0.13 7.23 -6.76
C ARG A 19 0.05 6.22 -5.64
N TRP A 20 -0.19 4.95 -5.95
CA TRP A 20 0.12 3.82 -5.08
C TRP A 20 1.64 3.67 -4.96
N THR A 21 2.14 3.57 -3.72
CA THR A 21 3.43 2.89 -3.46
C THR A 21 3.33 1.84 -2.37
N ILE A 22 4.12 0.78 -2.52
CA ILE A 22 4.34 -0.21 -1.47
C ILE A 22 5.74 0.03 -0.90
N ARG A 23 5.85 0.14 0.42
CA ARG A 23 7.16 0.19 1.08
C ARG A 23 7.93 -1.09 0.81
N SER A 24 9.23 -0.96 0.55
CA SER A 24 10.12 -2.12 0.35
C SER A 24 10.28 -2.98 1.61
N LYS A 25 10.09 -2.41 2.80
CA LYS A 25 10.07 -3.14 4.07
C LYS A 25 8.72 -2.93 4.75
N PRO A 26 8.15 -3.96 5.38
CA PRO A 26 6.93 -3.80 6.14
C PRO A 26 7.16 -2.82 7.30
N THR A 27 6.12 -2.09 7.67
CA THR A 27 6.10 -1.47 9.00
C THR A 27 6.03 -2.55 10.07
N TYR A 28 6.36 -2.21 11.32
CA TYR A 28 6.28 -3.17 12.43
C TYR A 28 4.91 -3.85 12.50
N SER A 29 3.82 -3.08 12.38
CA SER A 29 2.46 -3.63 12.41
C SER A 29 2.11 -4.52 11.22
N GLN A 30 2.65 -4.22 10.04
CA GLN A 30 2.48 -5.07 8.85
C GLN A 30 3.30 -6.36 8.94
N GLY A 31 4.50 -6.29 9.53
CA GLY A 31 5.36 -7.46 9.73
C GLY A 31 4.86 -8.39 10.82
N ALA A 32 4.44 -7.83 11.96
CA ALA A 32 4.07 -8.60 13.15
C ALA A 32 2.57 -8.92 13.27
N PHE A 33 1.66 -8.24 12.56
CA PHE A 33 0.22 -8.44 12.77
C PHE A 33 -0.62 -8.51 11.49
N GLY A 34 -0.01 -8.51 10.30
CA GLY A 34 -0.76 -8.52 9.03
C GLY A 34 -1.70 -7.31 8.86
N ASN A 35 -1.37 -6.18 9.51
CA ASN A 35 -2.23 -5.02 9.60
C ASN A 35 -2.37 -4.25 8.26
N ASN A 36 -3.31 -3.30 8.20
CA ASN A 36 -3.66 -2.53 6.99
C ASN A 36 -2.45 -2.10 6.13
N MET A 37 -2.61 -2.21 4.81
CA MET A 37 -1.60 -1.82 3.84
C MET A 37 -1.63 -0.31 3.60
N THR A 38 -0.46 0.29 3.36
CA THR A 38 -0.29 1.73 3.21
C THR A 38 0.79 1.98 2.14
N ALA A 39 0.76 3.00 1.28
CA ALA A 39 0.01 4.25 1.26
C ALA A 39 -0.05 4.73 -0.21
N ALA A 40 -1.15 5.37 -0.62
CA ALA A 40 -1.21 6.08 -1.89
C ALA A 40 -1.33 7.59 -1.64
N GLU A 41 -0.61 8.43 -2.38
CA GLU A 41 -0.77 9.90 -2.31
C GLU A 41 -1.65 10.39 -3.44
N LEU A 42 -2.35 11.50 -3.27
CA LEU A 42 -3.08 12.12 -4.39
C LEU A 42 -2.11 12.37 -5.55
N ALA A 43 -2.49 12.00 -6.76
CA ALA A 43 -1.59 12.11 -7.92
C ALA A 43 -1.18 13.56 -8.20
N GLU A 44 -2.09 14.50 -7.94
CA GLU A 44 -1.93 15.93 -8.21
C GLU A 44 -1.40 16.75 -7.02
N LYS A 45 -1.63 16.29 -5.77
CA LYS A 45 -1.27 17.06 -4.57
C LYS A 45 -0.66 16.18 -3.49
N SER A 46 0.60 16.46 -3.14
CA SER A 46 1.23 15.80 -1.99
C SER A 46 0.56 16.23 -0.68
N GLY A 47 0.35 15.28 0.24
CA GLY A 47 -0.15 15.56 1.60
C GLY A 47 -1.44 14.84 1.98
N ALA A 48 -2.22 14.35 1.01
CA ALA A 48 -3.35 13.46 1.26
C ALA A 48 -2.93 12.01 1.03
N VAL A 49 -3.22 11.12 1.98
CA VAL A 49 -2.83 9.70 1.94
C VAL A 49 -4.06 8.81 2.00
N LEU A 50 -4.17 7.88 1.06
CA LEU A 50 -5.11 6.76 1.08
C LEU A 50 -4.48 5.56 1.81
N SER A 51 -5.23 5.02 2.78
CA SER A 51 -4.91 3.79 3.51
C SER A 51 -5.90 2.70 3.12
N ILE A 52 -5.43 1.49 2.82
CA ILE A 52 -6.26 0.41 2.27
C ILE A 52 -6.13 -0.81 3.16
N ALA A 53 -7.26 -1.31 3.63
CA ALA A 53 -7.33 -2.55 4.40
C ALA A 53 -7.56 -3.71 3.43
N PHE A 54 -6.62 -4.65 3.38
CA PHE A 54 -6.82 -5.93 2.68
C PHE A 54 -7.12 -7.01 3.71
N LEU A 55 -7.84 -8.04 3.30
CA LEU A 55 -8.13 -9.20 4.15
C LEU A 55 -6.90 -10.10 4.37
N TRP A 56 -5.86 -9.93 3.56
CA TRP A 56 -4.60 -10.67 3.65
C TRP A 56 -3.43 -9.76 4.03
N GLY A 57 -2.45 -10.36 4.73
CA GLY A 57 -1.21 -9.70 5.10
C GLY A 57 -0.22 -9.60 3.93
N ARG A 58 0.89 -8.88 4.14
CA ARG A 58 1.99 -8.83 3.17
C ARG A 58 2.67 -10.19 3.04
N CYS A 59 3.17 -10.51 1.85
CA CYS A 59 3.96 -11.73 1.63
C CYS A 59 5.27 -11.78 2.41
N ASP A 60 5.84 -10.62 2.79
CA ASP A 60 7.08 -10.50 3.58
C ASP A 60 6.80 -10.29 5.09
N ASN A 61 5.62 -10.68 5.58
CA ASN A 61 5.32 -10.65 7.01
C ASN A 61 6.18 -11.67 7.78
N TRP A 62 6.37 -11.44 9.09
CA TRP A 62 7.26 -12.26 9.92
C TRP A 62 6.57 -13.48 10.53
N ILE A 63 5.24 -13.60 10.39
CA ILE A 63 4.42 -14.60 11.09
C ILE A 63 3.94 -15.72 10.14
N GLY A 64 4.24 -15.64 8.84
CA GLY A 64 4.01 -16.73 7.87
C GLY A 64 2.56 -16.84 7.35
N ASN A 65 1.86 -15.71 7.13
CA ASN A 65 0.53 -15.73 6.50
C ASN A 65 0.56 -15.85 4.96
N LEU A 66 -0.58 -16.28 4.38
CA LEU A 66 -0.84 -16.54 2.95
C LEU A 66 -0.12 -15.56 2.01
N GLU A 67 0.70 -16.12 1.11
CA GLU A 67 1.71 -15.42 0.31
C GLU A 67 1.16 -14.76 -0.96
N LEU A 68 0.03 -14.04 -0.89
CA LEU A 68 -0.50 -13.37 -2.09
C LEU A 68 0.09 -11.96 -2.24
N PRO A 69 0.85 -11.69 -3.31
CA PRO A 69 1.35 -10.34 -3.56
C PRO A 69 0.18 -9.41 -3.84
N VAL A 70 0.12 -8.29 -3.12
CA VAL A 70 -0.88 -7.26 -3.38
C VAL A 70 -0.40 -6.38 -4.52
N THR A 71 -1.27 -6.15 -5.49
CA THR A 71 -1.02 -5.36 -6.67
C THR A 71 -2.11 -4.31 -6.89
N PRO A 72 -1.88 -3.31 -7.75
CA PRO A 72 -2.92 -2.38 -8.20
C PRO A 72 -4.19 -3.02 -8.77
N LYS A 73 -4.20 -4.32 -9.11
CA LYS A 73 -5.39 -5.02 -9.60
C LYS A 73 -6.34 -5.45 -8.48
N ASP A 74 -5.88 -5.40 -7.24
CA ASP A 74 -6.63 -5.83 -6.06
C ASP A 74 -7.41 -4.68 -5.40
N ILE A 75 -7.33 -3.47 -5.97
CA ILE A 75 -8.16 -2.29 -5.66
C ILE A 75 -9.24 -2.18 -6.72
#